data_AF-A0A1M7GAK3-F1
#
_entry.id   AF-A0A1M7GAK3-F1
#
_cell.length_a   1.000
_cell.length_b   1.000
_cell.length_c   1.000
_cell.angle_alpha   90.00
_cell.angle_beta   90.00
_cell.angle_gamma   90.00
#
_symmetry.space_group_name_H-M   'P 1'
#
loop_
_entity.id
_entity.type
_entity.pdbx_description
1 polymer ?
#
loop_
_entity_poly.entity_id
_entity_poly.type
_entity_poly.pdbx_seq_one_letter_code
_entity_poly.pdbx_strand_id
1 'polypeptide(L)' 'MAIPEKLYSEKLSSFQESIKVLYLVDDDFKSMCDDYCCSKINVEKYTQILQDNFQRKVEYENLTKELEDDIIHYIIKNME' A
#
# COMPACT_ATOMS: atom_id res chain seq x y z
N MET A 1 17.80 22.29 -7.48
CA MET A 1 17.24 21.03 -6.98
C MET A 1 15.73 21.09 -7.15
N ALA A 2 15.09 19.98 -7.54
CA ALA A 2 13.64 19.93 -7.70
C ALA A 2 12.98 19.56 -6.37
N ILE A 3 11.82 20.15 -6.09
CA ILE A 3 11.03 19.87 -4.88
C ILE A 3 10.24 18.58 -5.11
N PRO A 4 10.18 17.65 -4.14
CA PRO A 4 9.44 16.40 -4.29
C PRO A 4 7.97 16.60 -4.66
N GLU A 5 7.52 15.96 -5.75
CA GLU A 5 6.12 16.00 -6.20
C GLU A 5 5.11 15.48 -5.15
N LYS A 6 5.58 14.68 -4.21
CA LYS A 6 4.74 14.15 -3.12
C LYS A 6 4.25 15.24 -2.16
N LEU A 7 4.92 16.40 -2.10
CA LEU A 7 4.52 17.57 -1.30
C LEU A 7 3.32 18.34 -1.88
N TYR A 8 2.91 18.04 -3.10
CA TYR A 8 1.71 18.63 -3.72
C TYR A 8 0.46 17.88 -3.25
N SER A 9 0.18 17.95 -1.95
CA SER A 9 -1.09 17.48 -1.37
C SER A 9 -2.10 18.62 -1.29
N GLU A 10 -3.40 18.30 -1.32
CA GLU A 10 -4.46 19.32 -1.20
C GLU A 10 -4.30 20.20 0.05
N LYS A 11 -3.94 19.60 1.18
CA LYS A 11 -3.71 20.30 2.45
C LYS A 11 -2.52 21.26 2.41
N LEU A 12 -1.58 21.05 1.48
CA LEU A 12 -0.38 21.86 1.32
C LEU A 12 -0.44 22.78 0.09
N SER A 13 -1.53 22.74 -0.67
CA SER A 13 -1.67 23.45 -1.96
C SER A 13 -1.54 24.98 -1.81
N SER A 14 -2.09 25.56 -0.75
CA SER A 14 -2.01 27.00 -0.46
C SER A 14 -0.63 27.44 0.07
N PHE A 15 0.24 26.50 0.43
CA PHE A 15 1.55 26.79 1.03
C PHE A 15 2.72 26.46 0.11
N GLN A 16 2.47 26.11 -1.15
CA GLN A 16 3.50 25.62 -2.06
C GLN A 16 4.69 26.57 -2.18
N GLU A 17 4.44 27.87 -2.32
CA GLU A 17 5.52 28.86 -2.43
C GLU A 17 6.40 28.92 -1.18
N SER A 18 5.78 28.93 0.01
CA SER A 18 6.51 28.89 1.28
C SER A 18 7.28 27.59 1.46
N ILE A 19 6.70 26.46 1.06
CA ILE A 19 7.36 25.15 1.08
C ILE A 19 8.59 25.19 0.18
N LYS A 20 8.51 25.80 -1.03
CA LYS A 20 9.66 25.90 -1.93
C LYS A 20 10.82 26.64 -1.30
N VAL A 21 10.52 27.77 -0.65
CA VAL A 21 11.55 28.61 -0.01
C VAL A 21 12.16 27.87 1.17
N LEU A 22 11.32 27.40 2.11
CA LEU A 22 11.78 26.75 3.33
C LEU A 22 12.55 25.45 3.04
N TYR A 23 12.10 24.65 2.07
CA TYR A 23 12.80 23.41 1.68
C TYR A 23 14.23 23.65 1.17
N LEU A 24 14.53 24.85 0.66
CA LEU A 24 15.85 25.19 0.13
C LEU A 24 16.78 25.83 1.16
N VAL A 25 16.25 26.40 2.24
CA VAL A 25 17.02 27.24 3.17
C VAL A 25 17.01 26.75 4.61
N ASP A 26 16.10 25.83 4.96
CA ASP A 26 15.93 25.29 6.31
C ASP A 26 16.05 23.76 6.27
N ASP A 27 17.16 23.26 6.82
CA ASP A 27 17.49 21.83 6.81
C ASP A 27 16.53 21.00 7.67
N ASP A 28 16.04 21.55 8.79
CA ASP A 28 15.07 20.87 9.66
C ASP A 28 13.73 20.73 8.93
N PHE A 29 13.29 21.80 8.27
CA PHE A 29 12.08 21.79 7.45
C PHE A 29 12.21 20.83 6.26
N LYS A 30 13.38 20.81 5.62
CA LYS A 30 13.67 19.88 4.53
C LYS A 30 13.59 18.43 5.02
N SER A 31 14.22 18.10 6.14
CA SER A 31 14.16 16.75 6.73
C SER A 31 12.72 16.32 6.99
N MET A 32 11.90 17.21 7.57
CA MET A 32 10.48 16.94 7.81
C MET A 32 9.71 16.68 6.50
N CYS A 33 10.00 17.41 5.43
CA CYS A 33 9.40 17.20 4.11
C CYS A 33 9.83 15.88 3.48
N ASP A 34 11.10 15.52 3.62
CA ASP A 34 11.64 14.25 3.13
C ASP A 34 11.02 13.06 3.88
N ASP A 35 10.89 13.16 5.20
CA ASP A 35 10.20 12.16 6.04
C ASP A 35 8.73 12.02 5.65
N TYR A 36 8.03 13.14 5.41
CA TYR A 36 6.67 13.13 4.90
C TYR A 36 6.57 12.39 3.56
N CYS A 37 7.47 12.67 2.62
CA CYS A 37 7.49 12.02 1.31
C CYS A 37 7.75 10.51 1.44
N CYS A 38 8.72 10.12 2.26
CA CYS A 38 9.02 8.72 2.55
C CYS A 38 7.81 8.01 3.16
N SER A 39 7.14 8.64 4.13
CA SER A 39 5.93 8.11 4.75
C SER A 39 4.82 7.89 3.72
N LYS A 40 4.57 8.85 2.82
CA LYS A 40 3.56 8.74 1.76
C LYS A 40 3.84 7.57 0.80
N ILE A 41 5.09 7.41 0.37
CA ILE A 41 5.52 6.27 -0.45
C ILE A 41 5.28 4.94 0.28
N ASN A 42 5.59 4.88 1.57
CA ASN A 42 5.38 3.68 2.36
C ASN A 42 3.89 3.34 2.50
N VAL A 43 3.02 4.34 2.70
CA VAL A 43 1.57 4.12 2.72
C VAL A 43 1.11 3.49 1.41
N GLU A 44 1.48 4.07 0.26
CA GLU A 44 1.13 3.54 -1.07
C GLU A 44 1.63 2.09 -1.26
N LYS A 45 2.88 1.83 -0.87
CA LYS A 45 3.48 0.48 -0.91
C LYS A 45 2.69 -0.53 -0.07
N TYR A 46 2.36 -0.18 1.17
CA TYR A 46 1.64 -1.09 2.06
C TYR A 46 0.17 -1.26 1.67
N THR A 47 -0.45 -0.25 1.07
CA THR A 47 -1.78 -0.39 0.46
C THR A 47 -1.77 -1.45 -0.65
N GLN A 48 -0.76 -1.43 -1.53
CA GLN A 48 -0.63 -2.47 -2.56
C GLN A 48 -0.43 -3.86 -1.96
N ILE A 49 0.44 -4.00 -0.96
CA ILE A 49 0.67 -5.28 -0.27
C ILE A 49 -0.62 -5.83 0.36
N LEU A 50 -1.45 -4.96 0.94
CA LEU A 50 -2.73 -5.36 1.50
C LEU A 50 -3.69 -5.87 0.43
N GLN A 51 -3.75 -5.22 -0.74
CA GLN A 51 -4.58 -5.67 -1.86
C GLN A 51 -4.11 -7.04 -2.38
N ASP A 52 -2.81 -7.22 -2.57
CA ASP A 52 -2.24 -8.48 -3.05
C ASP A 52 -2.52 -9.63 -2.06
N ASN A 53 -2.37 -9.36 -0.75
CA ASN A 53 -2.66 -10.34 0.29
C ASN A 53 -4.15 -10.68 0.37
N PHE A 54 -5.03 -9.70 0.17
CA PHE A 54 -6.47 -9.93 0.11
C PHE A 54 -6.84 -10.84 -1.05
N GLN A 55 -6.26 -10.60 -2.23
CA GLN A 55 -6.47 -11.43 -3.41
C GLN A 55 -6.04 -12.89 -3.16
N ARG A 56 -4.82 -13.09 -2.62
CA ARG A 56 -4.33 -14.43 -2.25
C ARG A 56 -5.20 -15.13 -1.22
N LYS A 57 -5.71 -14.39 -0.24
CA LYS A 57 -6.63 -14.95 0.77
C LYS A 57 -7.88 -15.51 0.09
N VAL A 58 -8.50 -14.78 -0.82
CA VAL A 58 -9.69 -15.23 -1.56
C VAL A 58 -9.37 -16.48 -2.39
N GLU A 59 -8.21 -16.53 -3.05
CA GLU A 59 -7.75 -17.70 -3.82
C GLU A 59 -7.62 -18.94 -2.92
N TYR A 60 -6.99 -18.81 -1.75
CA TYR A 60 -6.88 -19.92 -0.81
C TYR A 60 -8.22 -20.35 -0.21
N GLU A 61 -9.12 -19.41 0.08
CA GLU A 61 -10.47 -19.72 0.56
C GLU A 61 -11.27 -20.52 -0.47
N ASN A 62 -11.14 -20.19 -1.76
CA ASN A 62 -11.79 -20.94 -2.83
C ASN A 62 -11.18 -22.33 -3.02
N LEU A 63 -9.85 -22.40 -3.11
CA LEU A 63 -9.14 -23.68 -3.24
C LEU A 63 -9.45 -24.62 -2.07
N THR A 64 -9.55 -24.10 -0.85
CA THR A 64 -9.88 -24.91 0.32
C THR A 64 -11.26 -25.57 0.16
N LYS A 65 -12.26 -24.84 -0.33
CA LYS A 65 -13.61 -25.39 -0.56
C LYS A 65 -13.61 -26.45 -1.66
N GLU A 66 -12.92 -26.19 -2.76
CA GLU A 66 -12.79 -27.16 -3.86
C GLU A 66 -12.14 -28.46 -3.37
N LEU A 67 -11.07 -28.35 -2.55
CA LEU A 67 -10.41 -29.51 -1.97
C LEU A 67 -11.31 -30.25 -0.97
N GLU A 68 -12.13 -29.55 -0.18
CA GLU A 68 -13.12 -30.18 0.70
C GLU A 68 -14.13 -31.01 -0.12
N ASP A 69 -14.63 -30.47 -1.22
CA ASP A 69 -15.54 -31.18 -2.13
C ASP A 69 -14.87 -32.41 -2.76
N ASP A 70 -13.62 -32.30 -3.20
CA ASP A 70 -12.84 -33.40 -3.75
C ASP A 70 -12.61 -34.52 -2.71
N ILE A 71 -12.30 -34.16 -1.46
CA ILE A 71 -12.12 -35.11 -0.36
C ILE A 71 -13.43 -35.86 -0.10
N ILE A 72 -14.56 -35.14 -0.04
CA ILE A 72 -15.89 -35.74 0.16
C ILE A 72 -16.20 -36.70 -1.00
N HIS A 73 -15.97 -36.27 -2.24
CA HIS A 73 -16.18 -37.10 -3.43
C HIS A 73 -15.35 -38.39 -3.38
N TYR A 74 -14.06 -38.29 -3.01
CA TYR A 74 -13.19 -39.44 -2.87
C TYR A 74 -13.70 -40.42 -1.80
N ILE A 75 -14.16 -39.92 -0.65
CA ILE A 75 -14.72 -40.76 0.41
C ILE A 75 -15.95 -41.52 -0.09
N ILE A 76 -16.90 -40.83 -0.72
CA ILE A 76 -18.13 -41.46 -1.25
C ILE A 76 -17.78 -42.56 -2.24
N LYS A 77 -16.89 -42.28 -3.20
CA LYS A 77 -16.46 -43.23 -4.23
C LYS A 77 -15.83 -44.51 -3.68
N ASN A 78 -15.17 -44.45 -2.51
CA ASN A 78 -14.48 -45.60 -1.92
C ASN A 78 -15.28 -46.25 -0.77
N MET A 79 -16.41 -45.68 -0.36
CA MET A 79 -17.35 -46.28 0.58
C MET A 79 -18.49 -47.04 -0.09
N GLU A 80 -18.70 -46.82 -1.40
CA GLU A 80 -19.45 -47.72 -2.30
C GLU A 80 -18.56 -48.86 -2.82
#